data_AF-A0A6J8D1D3-F1
#
_entry.id   AF-A0A6J8D1D3-F1
#
_cell.length_a   1.000
_cell.length_b   1.000
_cell.length_c   1.000
_cell.angle_alpha   90.00
_cell.angle_beta   90.00
_cell.angle_gamma   90.00
#
_symmetry.space_group_name_H-M   'P 1'
#
loop_
_entity.id
_entity.type
_entity.pdbx_description
1 polymer ?
#
loop_
_entity_poly.entity_id
_entity_poly.type
_entity_poly.pdbx_seq_one_letter_code
_entity_poly.pdbx_strand_id
1 'polypeptide(L)'
;MSEHKMNASFDVHIESQSQSDIILTSSQPSPSISSLITGSNKRGNLDSPDSLPATQKQSTRQIRRRHSNSIGDLRGVGERKTPTLRKTVADKVLDALNSPEVLNIMIPLLSQKIRTKEQETVIQTHKQQILKQFIQISNLEQATLNHITTIKEQGKDLDCLSDEIADLKIRVESQEQYSRRTSLRFHNVPVPVDNLGKILHPVNTDEIVLDITRNKLNINIDLNEIGRSHVIGKARKGRSLVIVRVIS
;
A
#
# COMPACT_ATOMS: atom_id res chain seq x y z
N MET A 1 -10.50 -50.50 33.57
CA MET A 1 -10.97 -49.13 33.31
C MET A 1 -10.27 -48.66 32.04
N SER A 2 -10.93 -48.82 30.90
CA SER A 2 -10.40 -48.42 29.59
C SER A 2 -11.51 -47.68 28.87
N GLU A 3 -11.40 -46.36 28.80
CA GLU A 3 -12.35 -45.49 28.10
C GLU A 3 -12.00 -45.45 26.61
N HIS A 4 -12.83 -46.09 25.79
CA HIS A 4 -12.86 -45.86 24.35
C HIS A 4 -13.73 -44.64 24.05
N LYS A 5 -13.09 -43.53 23.65
CA LYS A 5 -13.77 -42.37 23.07
C LYS A 5 -14.04 -42.65 21.59
N MET A 6 -15.32 -42.78 21.25
CA MET A 6 -15.81 -42.77 19.89
C MET A 6 -15.91 -41.32 19.40
N ASN A 7 -15.11 -40.96 18.39
CA ASN A 7 -15.27 -39.70 17.66
C ASN A 7 -16.24 -39.95 16.51
N ALA A 8 -17.42 -39.34 16.59
CA ALA A 8 -18.39 -39.28 15.51
C ALA A 8 -17.92 -38.26 14.46
N SER A 9 -17.66 -38.74 13.24
CA SER A 9 -17.41 -37.92 12.07
C SER A 9 -18.74 -37.41 11.52
N PHE A 10 -18.92 -36.09 11.48
CA PHE A 10 -20.02 -35.45 10.78
C PHE A 10 -19.59 -35.19 9.33
N ASP A 11 -20.00 -36.06 8.42
CA ASP A 11 -19.94 -35.80 6.98
C ASP A 11 -21.09 -34.86 6.60
N VAL A 12 -20.75 -33.61 6.24
CA VAL A 12 -21.67 -32.68 5.61
C VAL A 12 -21.40 -32.71 4.11
N HIS A 13 -22.21 -33.48 3.39
CA HIS A 13 -22.32 -33.40 1.93
C HIS A 13 -23.03 -32.10 1.56
N ILE A 14 -22.30 -31.13 0.99
CA ILE A 14 -22.89 -30.01 0.27
C ILE A 14 -22.73 -30.30 -1.22
N GLU A 15 -23.83 -30.77 -1.78
CA GLU A 15 -24.05 -30.93 -3.21
C GLU A 15 -24.49 -29.55 -3.75
N SER A 16 -23.58 -28.82 -4.40
CA SER A 16 -23.95 -27.61 -5.14
C SER A 16 -23.79 -27.86 -6.64
N GLN A 17 -24.95 -27.97 -7.27
CA GLN A 17 -25.15 -28.16 -8.70
C GLN A 17 -24.60 -26.98 -9.52
N SER A 18 -24.26 -27.39 -10.74
CA SER A 18 -23.75 -26.68 -11.91
C SER A 18 -24.46 -25.39 -12.37
N GLN A 19 -23.74 -24.71 -13.27
CA GLN A 19 -24.18 -23.84 -14.37
C GLN A 19 -24.37 -22.35 -14.09
N SER A 20 -23.39 -21.55 -14.50
CA SER A 20 -23.55 -20.75 -15.73
C SER A 20 -22.21 -20.14 -16.17
N ASP A 21 -21.83 -20.46 -17.40
CA ASP A 21 -20.76 -19.81 -18.14
C ASP A 21 -21.12 -18.34 -18.40
N ILE A 22 -20.32 -17.42 -17.86
CA ILE A 22 -20.31 -16.02 -18.31
C ILE A 22 -18.95 -15.77 -18.98
N ILE A 23 -18.95 -15.91 -20.29
CA ILE A 23 -17.89 -15.41 -21.16
C ILE A 23 -18.03 -13.88 -21.21
N LEU A 24 -17.15 -13.17 -20.52
CA LEU A 24 -16.93 -11.74 -20.72
C LEU A 24 -15.57 -11.53 -21.37
N THR A 25 -15.56 -11.62 -22.70
CA THR A 25 -14.54 -11.02 -23.54
C THR A 25 -14.76 -9.52 -23.60
N SER A 26 -13.90 -8.71 -22.98
CA SER A 26 -13.52 -7.44 -23.59
C SER A 26 -12.18 -6.95 -23.06
N SER A 27 -11.27 -6.86 -24.01
CA SER A 27 -9.94 -6.29 -23.97
C SER A 27 -10.01 -4.77 -23.80
N GLN A 28 -9.33 -4.25 -22.77
CA GLN A 28 -8.88 -2.85 -22.73
C GLN A 28 -7.45 -2.81 -22.14
N PRO A 29 -6.57 -1.97 -22.69
CA PRO A 29 -5.15 -1.95 -22.35
C PRO A 29 -4.88 -1.21 -21.05
N SER A 30 -3.95 -1.75 -20.26
CA SER A 30 -3.43 -1.14 -19.04
C SER A 30 -2.59 0.11 -19.33
N PRO A 31 -2.71 1.19 -18.54
CA PRO A 31 -1.79 2.30 -18.62
C PRO A 31 -0.45 1.93 -17.97
N SER A 32 0.61 2.19 -18.72
CA SER A 32 2.01 2.01 -18.35
C SER A 32 2.39 2.82 -17.11
N ILE A 33 2.84 2.12 -16.07
CA ILE A 33 3.53 2.71 -14.91
C ILE A 33 4.95 3.03 -15.35
N SER A 34 5.21 4.28 -15.72
CA SER A 34 6.55 4.81 -15.90
C SER A 34 6.64 6.14 -15.16
N SER A 35 7.73 6.30 -14.41
CA SER A 35 8.18 7.53 -13.71
C SER A 35 7.49 7.90 -12.39
N LEU A 36 7.99 7.34 -11.28
CA LEU A 36 7.98 8.01 -9.96
C LEU A 36 8.95 7.32 -9.00
N ILE A 37 10.23 7.26 -9.38
CA ILE A 37 11.34 7.07 -8.43
C ILE A 37 12.43 8.05 -8.81
N THR A 38 12.41 9.23 -8.18
CA THR A 38 13.60 10.04 -7.87
C THR A 38 13.15 11.13 -6.92
N GLY A 39 13.42 10.94 -5.63
CA GLY A 39 12.98 11.85 -4.57
C GLY A 39 13.77 11.59 -3.31
N SER A 40 15.00 12.08 -3.32
CA SER A 40 16.02 12.06 -2.28
C SER A 40 15.54 12.43 -0.87
N ASN A 41 16.01 11.63 0.08
CA ASN A 41 16.27 11.93 1.49
C ASN A 41 16.37 13.43 1.86
N LYS A 42 15.51 13.88 2.77
CA LYS A 42 15.88 14.91 3.75
C LYS A 42 15.26 14.58 5.11
N ARG A 43 16.13 14.13 6.02
CA ARG A 43 15.89 14.08 7.46
C ARG A 43 15.92 15.51 8.04
N GLY A 44 15.05 15.76 9.00
CA GLY A 44 15.05 16.92 9.91
C GLY A 44 13.85 16.75 10.85
N ASN A 45 13.97 15.93 11.89
CA ASN A 45 14.27 16.27 13.29
C ASN A 45 13.19 17.12 13.99
N LEU A 46 12.66 16.51 15.07
CA LEU A 46 12.23 17.10 16.35
C LEU A 46 11.19 18.24 16.33
N ASP A 47 9.98 17.94 16.79
CA ASP A 47 9.52 18.37 18.12
C ASP A 47 8.11 17.82 18.39
N SER A 48 8.01 16.91 19.37
CA SER A 48 6.78 16.75 20.18
C SER A 48 6.89 17.73 21.34
N PRO A 49 5.79 18.37 21.75
CA PRO A 49 5.10 17.78 22.90
C PRO A 49 3.57 17.96 22.91
N ASP A 50 2.92 17.07 23.66
CA ASP A 50 1.73 17.28 24.49
C ASP A 50 0.73 18.38 24.10
N SER A 51 -0.53 17.99 23.87
CA SER A 51 -1.67 18.53 24.62
C SER A 51 -3.04 17.99 24.17
N LEU A 52 -3.57 17.06 24.96
CA LEU A 52 -4.95 17.11 25.46
C LEU A 52 -4.84 16.95 26.99
N PRO A 53 -5.82 17.34 27.83
CA PRO A 53 -7.11 18.02 27.58
C PRO A 53 -7.33 19.27 28.48
N ALA A 54 -8.30 20.14 28.18
CA ALA A 54 -8.81 21.07 29.20
C ALA A 54 -10.25 21.54 28.91
N THR A 55 -11.18 20.95 29.64
CA THR A 55 -12.44 21.56 30.09
C THR A 55 -12.12 22.77 30.96
N GLN A 56 -12.65 23.96 30.66
CA GLN A 56 -12.71 25.04 31.65
C GLN A 56 -13.99 25.90 31.51
N LYS A 57 -14.74 25.94 32.61
CA LYS A 57 -15.91 26.78 32.89
C LYS A 57 -15.52 28.26 33.08
N GLN A 58 -16.57 29.09 33.15
CA GLN A 58 -16.65 30.48 33.68
C GLN A 58 -16.52 31.57 32.60
N SER A 59 -17.16 32.75 32.67
CA SER A 59 -17.93 33.41 33.72
C SER A 59 -18.75 34.57 33.08
N THR A 60 -19.86 34.89 33.76
CA THR A 60 -20.64 36.14 33.76
C THR A 60 -19.98 37.41 33.19
N ARG A 61 -20.65 38.06 32.24
CA ARG A 61 -20.44 39.49 31.93
C ARG A 61 -21.52 40.36 32.58
N GLN A 62 -21.12 41.02 33.66
CA GLN A 62 -21.77 42.23 34.17
C GLN A 62 -21.61 43.37 33.15
N ILE A 63 -22.70 44.06 32.82
CA ILE A 63 -22.66 45.32 32.07
C ILE A 63 -22.84 46.49 33.05
N ARG A 64 -21.84 47.38 33.00
CA ARG A 64 -21.61 48.56 33.83
C ARG A 64 -22.76 49.57 33.77
N ARG A 65 -23.17 50.01 34.95
CA ARG A 65 -23.78 51.32 35.21
C ARG A 65 -22.85 52.44 34.72
N ARG A 66 -23.39 53.39 33.95
CA ARG A 66 -22.82 54.74 33.85
C ARG A 66 -23.87 55.73 34.33
N HIS A 67 -23.47 56.46 35.37
CA HIS A 67 -24.06 57.72 35.80
C HIS A 67 -23.80 58.79 34.73
N SER A 68 -24.81 59.61 34.47
CA SER A 68 -24.62 60.99 34.01
C SER A 68 -25.63 61.87 34.73
N ASN A 69 -25.10 62.75 35.58
CA ASN A 69 -25.82 63.87 36.15
C ASN A 69 -26.13 64.89 35.04
N SER A 70 -27.32 65.46 35.06
CA SER A 70 -27.57 66.79 34.51
C SER A 70 -28.68 67.45 35.32
N ILE A 71 -28.26 68.48 36.05
CA ILE A 71 -29.03 69.47 36.79
C ILE A 71 -29.82 70.34 35.79
N GLY A 72 -31.06 70.71 36.14
CA GLY A 72 -31.89 71.59 35.32
C GLY A 72 -33.32 71.79 35.84
N ASP A 73 -33.43 72.55 36.92
CA ASP A 73 -34.48 73.50 37.32
C ASP A 73 -35.95 73.42 36.83
N LEU A 74 -36.82 73.51 37.84
CA LEU A 74 -37.97 74.43 37.99
C LEU A 74 -39.04 74.48 36.88
N ARG A 75 -40.22 73.91 37.17
CA ARG A 75 -41.47 74.65 37.47
C ARG A 75 -42.65 73.68 37.52
N GLY A 76 -43.42 73.75 38.61
CA GLY A 76 -44.72 73.11 38.71
C GLY A 76 -45.68 73.66 37.66
N VAL A 77 -46.22 72.75 36.85
CA VAL A 77 -47.41 72.99 36.01
C VAL A 77 -48.30 71.76 36.20
N GLY A 78 -49.55 72.01 36.59
CA GLY A 78 -50.47 71.03 37.16
C GLY A 78 -50.70 69.77 36.33
N GLU A 79 -50.91 68.68 37.06
CA GLU A 79 -51.42 67.40 36.57
C GLU A 79 -52.74 67.59 35.82
N ARG A 80 -52.66 67.73 34.50
CA ARG A 80 -53.78 67.39 33.63
C ARG A 80 -53.75 65.89 33.43
N LYS A 81 -54.63 65.18 34.13
CA LYS A 81 -55.02 63.79 33.83
C LYS A 81 -55.41 63.71 32.36
N THR A 82 -54.51 63.24 31.52
CA THR A 82 -54.83 62.84 30.14
C THR A 82 -55.84 61.70 30.21
N PRO A 83 -56.89 61.72 29.39
CA PRO A 83 -57.92 60.69 29.42
C PRO A 83 -57.28 59.34 29.12
N THR A 84 -57.49 58.38 30.01
CA THR A 84 -57.17 56.97 29.80
C THR A 84 -57.90 56.50 28.55
N LEU A 85 -57.18 56.47 27.41
CA LEU A 85 -57.62 55.77 26.22
C LEU A 85 -58.00 54.35 26.67
N ARG A 86 -59.28 54.01 26.51
CA ARG A 86 -59.78 52.68 26.85
C ARG A 86 -58.99 51.68 26.05
N LYS A 87 -58.03 51.02 26.70
CA LYS A 87 -57.31 49.88 26.16
C LYS A 87 -58.32 48.96 25.52
N THR A 88 -58.17 48.76 24.22
CA THR A 88 -59.02 47.85 23.46
C THR A 88 -58.89 46.45 24.06
N VAL A 89 -59.84 45.57 23.78
CA VAL A 89 -59.74 44.17 24.24
C VAL A 89 -58.41 43.55 23.77
N ALA A 90 -57.92 43.93 22.60
CA ALA A 90 -56.62 43.53 22.08
C ALA A 90 -55.45 43.98 22.98
N ASP A 91 -55.45 45.23 23.46
CA ASP A 91 -54.40 45.74 24.35
C ASP A 91 -54.39 45.02 25.71
N LYS A 92 -55.57 44.65 26.23
CA LYS A 92 -55.67 43.89 27.48
C LYS A 92 -55.20 42.44 27.33
N VAL A 93 -55.48 41.82 26.18
CA VAL A 93 -54.95 40.49 25.85
C VAL A 93 -53.44 40.54 25.68
N LEU A 94 -52.91 41.60 25.05
CA LEU A 94 -51.47 41.79 24.88
C LEU A 94 -50.76 42.01 26.24
N ASP A 95 -51.35 42.80 27.14
CA ASP A 95 -50.84 42.99 28.50
C ASP A 95 -50.87 41.68 29.31
N ALA A 96 -51.91 40.85 29.13
CA ALA A 96 -52.02 39.55 29.79
C ALA A 96 -50.97 38.55 29.27
N LEU A 97 -50.71 38.53 27.95
CA LEU A 97 -49.65 37.71 27.34
C LEU A 97 -48.24 38.18 27.75
N ASN A 98 -48.07 39.47 28.01
CA ASN A 98 -46.83 40.05 28.54
C ASN A 98 -46.73 40.00 30.08
N SER A 99 -47.72 39.41 30.75
CA SER A 99 -47.67 39.29 32.21
C SER A 99 -46.53 38.35 32.62
N PRO A 100 -45.82 38.66 33.72
CA PRO A 100 -44.69 37.86 34.18
C PRO A 100 -45.09 36.43 34.53
N GLU A 101 -46.32 36.20 35.00
CA GLU A 101 -46.86 34.87 35.30
C GLU A 101 -47.03 34.01 34.04
N VAL A 102 -47.60 34.57 32.97
CA VAL A 102 -47.77 33.87 31.69
C VAL A 102 -46.42 33.62 31.03
N LEU A 103 -45.51 34.60 31.03
CA LEU A 103 -44.15 34.44 30.48
C LEU A 103 -43.34 33.38 31.23
N ASN A 104 -43.47 33.30 32.56
CA ASN A 104 -42.80 32.28 33.37
C ASN A 104 -43.25 30.85 33.05
N ILE A 105 -44.46 30.67 32.52
CA ILE A 105 -44.98 29.36 32.08
C ILE A 105 -44.64 29.10 30.61
N MET A 106 -44.77 30.11 29.75
CA MET A 106 -44.54 29.97 28.31
C MET A 106 -43.06 29.81 27.94
N ILE A 107 -42.15 30.55 28.59
CA ILE A 107 -40.71 30.53 28.26
C ILE A 107 -40.10 29.12 28.44
N PRO A 108 -40.34 28.40 29.56
CA PRO A 108 -39.84 27.03 29.72
C PRO A 108 -40.39 26.07 28.66
N LEU A 109 -41.69 26.14 28.35
CA LEU A 109 -42.33 25.27 27.36
C LEU A 109 -41.80 25.53 25.94
N LEU A 110 -41.65 26.79 25.55
CA LEU A 110 -41.04 27.17 24.27
C LEU A 110 -39.57 26.76 24.21
N SER A 111 -38.81 27.00 25.28
CA SER A 111 -37.39 26.59 25.36
C SER A 111 -37.23 25.08 25.27
N GLN A 112 -38.12 24.31 25.90
CA GLN A 112 -38.13 22.86 25.79
C GLN A 112 -38.45 22.41 24.37
N LYS A 113 -39.46 23.02 23.73
CA LYS A 113 -39.84 22.69 22.35
C LYS A 113 -38.74 23.03 21.34
N ILE A 114 -38.05 24.15 21.52
CA ILE A 114 -36.89 24.56 20.72
C ILE A 114 -35.75 23.56 20.91
N ARG A 115 -35.40 23.22 22.16
CA ARG A 115 -34.36 22.23 22.47
C ARG A 115 -34.65 20.86 21.85
N THR A 116 -35.90 20.39 21.87
CA THR A 116 -36.25 19.10 21.23
C THR A 116 -36.04 19.13 19.72
N LYS A 117 -36.40 20.23 19.05
CA LYS A 117 -36.15 20.38 17.61
C LYS A 117 -34.66 20.44 17.29
N GLU A 118 -33.89 21.20 18.06
CA GLU A 118 -32.43 21.25 17.91
C GLU A 118 -31.81 19.86 18.10
N GLN A 119 -32.22 19.13 19.14
CA GLN A 119 -31.77 17.76 19.37
C GLN A 119 -32.12 16.81 18.22
N GLU A 120 -33.34 16.90 17.67
CA GLU A 120 -33.75 16.09 16.51
C GLU A 120 -32.86 16.37 15.29
N THR A 121 -32.54 17.64 15.01
CA THR A 121 -31.65 17.99 13.88
C THR A 121 -30.22 17.46 14.08
N VAL A 122 -29.69 17.54 15.30
CA VAL A 122 -28.37 16.99 15.66
C VAL A 122 -28.38 15.46 15.50
N ILE A 123 -29.42 14.79 15.99
CA ILE A 123 -29.58 13.33 15.85
C ILE A 123 -29.65 12.93 14.38
N GLN A 124 -30.42 13.63 13.56
CA GLN A 124 -30.49 13.35 12.12
C GLN A 124 -29.14 13.54 11.43
N THR A 125 -28.41 14.61 11.78
CA THR A 125 -27.08 14.87 11.24
C THR A 125 -26.09 13.76 11.61
N HIS A 126 -26.06 13.36 12.88
CA HIS A 126 -25.21 12.26 13.34
C HIS A 126 -25.60 10.93 12.68
N LYS A 127 -26.90 10.63 12.52
CA LYS A 127 -27.35 9.43 11.80
C LYS A 127 -26.83 9.40 10.37
N GLN A 128 -26.89 10.52 9.65
CA GLN A 128 -26.36 10.63 8.29
C GLN A 128 -24.84 10.45 8.26
N GLN A 129 -24.11 11.01 9.22
CA GLN A 129 -22.67 10.84 9.33
C GLN A 129 -22.29 9.37 9.61
N ILE A 130 -22.97 8.71 10.54
CA ILE A 130 -22.77 7.29 10.86
C ILE A 130 -23.03 6.43 9.61
N LEU A 131 -24.11 6.68 8.87
CA LEU A 131 -24.39 5.94 7.64
C LEU A 131 -23.31 6.15 6.58
N LYS A 132 -22.80 7.38 6.42
CA LYS A 132 -21.69 7.66 5.50
C LYS A 132 -20.42 6.91 5.91
N GLN A 133 -20.09 6.92 7.19
CA GLN A 133 -18.93 6.19 7.72
C GLN A 133 -19.09 4.67 7.56
N PHE A 134 -20.29 4.13 7.81
CA PHE A 134 -20.57 2.72 7.62
C PHE A 134 -20.35 2.26 6.18
N ILE A 135 -20.86 3.03 5.21
CA ILE A 135 -20.65 2.75 3.78
C ILE A 135 -19.16 2.81 3.43
N GLN A 136 -18.43 3.79 3.95
CA GLN A 136 -16.98 3.90 3.73
C GLN A 136 -16.22 2.68 4.29
N ILE A 137 -16.53 2.26 5.51
CA ILE A 137 -15.91 1.09 6.15
C ILE A 137 -16.19 -0.17 5.32
N SER A 138 -17.45 -0.39 4.93
CA SER A 138 -17.83 -1.55 4.12
C SER A 138 -17.11 -1.59 2.77
N ASN A 139 -16.97 -0.44 2.10
CA ASN A 139 -16.21 -0.35 0.85
C ASN A 139 -14.72 -0.66 1.04
N LEU A 140 -14.12 -0.19 2.15
CA LEU A 140 -12.72 -0.47 2.47
C LEU A 140 -12.49 -1.95 2.82
N GLU A 141 -13.42 -2.57 3.54
CA GLU A 141 -13.39 -4.01 3.83
C GLU A 141 -13.44 -4.83 2.54
N GLN A 142 -14.34 -4.49 1.62
CA GLN A 142 -14.44 -5.17 0.33
C GLN A 142 -13.16 -5.00 -0.50
N ALA A 143 -12.59 -3.78 -0.55
CA ALA A 143 -11.33 -3.53 -1.24
C ALA A 143 -10.19 -4.36 -0.63
N THR A 144 -10.15 -4.46 0.71
CA THR A 144 -9.14 -5.26 1.42
C THR A 144 -9.26 -6.75 1.08
N LEU A 145 -10.49 -7.29 1.03
CA LEU A 145 -10.73 -8.68 0.61
C LEU A 145 -10.24 -8.93 -0.82
N ASN A 146 -10.56 -8.03 -1.75
CA ASN A 146 -10.10 -8.12 -3.14
C ASN A 146 -8.57 -8.07 -3.23
N HIS A 147 -7.90 -7.22 -2.43
CA HIS A 147 -6.45 -7.18 -2.39
C HIS A 147 -5.85 -8.49 -1.84
N ILE A 148 -6.47 -9.08 -0.82
CA ILE A 148 -6.04 -10.37 -0.27
C ILE A 148 -6.14 -11.48 -1.33
N THR A 149 -7.21 -11.52 -2.12
CA THR A 149 -7.36 -12.51 -3.19
C THR A 149 -6.30 -12.32 -4.28
N THR A 150 -6.06 -11.08 -4.71
CA THR A 150 -5.02 -10.78 -5.71
C THR A 150 -3.62 -11.18 -5.22
N ILE A 151 -3.27 -10.89 -3.95
CA ILE A 151 -1.98 -11.28 -3.38
C ILE A 151 -1.83 -12.81 -3.36
N LYS A 152 -2.91 -13.55 -3.05
CA LYS A 152 -2.88 -15.03 -3.07
C LYS A 152 -2.69 -15.58 -4.48
N GLU A 153 -3.32 -15.00 -5.48
CA GLU A 153 -3.16 -15.39 -6.88
C GLU A 153 -1.72 -15.13 -7.35
N GLN A 154 -1.20 -13.93 -7.08
CA GLN A 154 0.19 -13.58 -7.37
C GLN A 154 1.20 -14.50 -6.66
N GLY A 155 0.90 -14.93 -5.43
CA GLY A 155 1.71 -15.92 -4.72
C GLY A 155 1.82 -17.25 -5.46
N LYS A 156 0.71 -17.75 -6.01
CA LYS A 156 0.71 -18.99 -6.81
C LYS A 156 1.51 -18.83 -8.10
N ASP A 157 1.36 -17.70 -8.78
CA ASP A 157 2.11 -17.43 -10.02
C ASP A 157 3.62 -17.39 -9.76
N LEU A 158 4.04 -16.80 -8.64
CA LEU A 158 5.45 -16.78 -8.23
C LEU A 158 5.98 -18.18 -7.93
N ASP A 159 5.21 -19.02 -7.27
CA ASP A 159 5.59 -20.41 -7.00
C ASP A 159 5.76 -21.19 -8.32
N CYS A 160 4.81 -21.07 -9.26
CA CYS A 160 4.90 -21.69 -10.57
C CYS A 160 6.14 -21.22 -11.37
N LEU A 161 6.42 -19.91 -11.37
CA LEU A 161 7.61 -19.36 -12.03
C LEU A 161 8.90 -19.83 -11.36
N SER A 162 8.90 -19.98 -10.03
CA SER A 162 10.05 -20.50 -9.28
C SER A 162 10.36 -21.94 -9.69
N ASP A 163 9.33 -22.78 -9.83
CA ASP A 163 9.47 -24.16 -10.29
C ASP A 163 9.99 -24.21 -11.74
N GLU A 164 9.48 -23.37 -12.63
CA GLU A 164 9.97 -23.29 -14.02
C GLU A 164 11.45 -22.86 -14.08
N ILE A 165 11.85 -21.90 -13.25
CA ILE A 165 13.25 -21.48 -13.13
C ILE A 165 14.13 -22.63 -12.63
N ALA A 166 13.64 -23.42 -11.67
CA ALA A 166 14.37 -24.59 -11.17
C ALA A 166 14.58 -25.62 -12.29
N ASP A 167 13.54 -25.93 -13.05
CA ASP A 167 13.61 -26.85 -14.19
C ASP A 167 14.54 -26.34 -15.30
N LEU A 168 14.50 -25.05 -15.60
CA LEU A 168 15.40 -24.41 -16.56
C LEU A 168 16.86 -24.53 -16.12
N LYS A 169 17.16 -24.31 -14.84
CA LYS A 169 18.53 -24.48 -14.32
C LYS A 169 19.03 -25.90 -14.50
N ILE A 170 18.21 -26.91 -14.24
CA ILE A 170 18.56 -28.32 -14.43
C ILE A 170 18.83 -28.62 -15.91
N ARG A 171 17.96 -28.12 -16.81
CA ARG A 171 18.12 -28.30 -18.27
C ARG A 171 19.38 -27.64 -18.80
N VAL A 172 19.67 -26.40 -18.37
CA VAL A 172 20.88 -25.66 -18.78
C VAL A 172 22.14 -26.36 -18.30
N GLU A 173 22.18 -26.81 -17.04
CA GLU A 173 23.32 -27.58 -16.52
C GLU A 173 23.50 -28.88 -17.32
N SER A 174 22.42 -29.62 -17.57
CA SER A 174 22.47 -30.85 -18.37
C SER A 174 22.98 -30.61 -19.79
N GLN A 175 22.54 -29.53 -20.43
CA GLN A 175 23.00 -29.15 -21.76
C GLN A 175 24.46 -28.70 -21.75
N GLU A 176 24.90 -27.98 -20.72
CA GLU A 176 26.28 -27.57 -20.58
C GLU A 176 27.19 -28.79 -20.37
N GLN A 177 26.80 -29.72 -19.50
CA GLN A 177 27.51 -30.98 -19.33
C GLN A 177 27.58 -31.77 -20.64
N TYR A 178 26.46 -31.88 -21.37
CA TYR A 178 26.42 -32.54 -22.67
C TYR A 178 27.39 -31.89 -23.67
N SER A 179 27.41 -30.56 -23.74
CA SER A 179 28.33 -29.81 -24.60
C SER A 179 29.80 -30.03 -24.22
N ARG A 180 30.08 -30.21 -22.92
CA ARG A 180 31.43 -30.45 -22.40
C ARG A 180 31.94 -31.88 -22.59
N ARG A 181 31.07 -32.87 -22.84
CA ARG A 181 31.45 -34.31 -22.96
C ARG A 181 32.51 -34.58 -24.02
N THR A 182 32.50 -33.82 -25.11
CA THR A 182 33.47 -33.96 -26.21
C THR A 182 34.55 -32.87 -26.17
N SER A 183 34.64 -32.12 -25.06
CA SER A 183 35.61 -31.05 -24.88
C SER A 183 36.59 -31.39 -23.76
N LEU A 184 37.88 -31.21 -24.02
CA LEU A 184 38.95 -31.36 -23.05
C LEU A 184 39.58 -30.00 -22.75
N ARG A 185 39.96 -29.79 -21.49
CA ARG A 185 40.65 -28.58 -21.04
C ARG A 185 42.09 -28.91 -20.67
N PHE A 186 43.02 -28.37 -21.42
CA PHE A 186 44.45 -28.45 -21.12
C PHE A 186 44.84 -27.24 -20.28
N HIS A 187 45.35 -27.51 -19.09
CA HIS A 187 45.79 -26.47 -18.17
C HIS A 187 47.29 -26.20 -18.33
N ASN A 188 47.70 -24.96 -18.03
CA ASN A 188 49.12 -24.58 -17.96
C ASN A 188 49.88 -24.83 -19.28
N VAL A 189 49.20 -24.64 -20.41
CA VAL A 189 49.75 -24.82 -21.75
C VAL A 189 50.59 -23.60 -22.12
N PRO A 190 51.86 -23.77 -22.52
CA PRO A 190 52.68 -22.65 -23.01
C PRO A 190 52.07 -22.09 -24.29
N VAL A 191 51.86 -20.77 -24.31
CA VAL A 191 51.33 -20.04 -25.47
C VAL A 191 52.22 -18.84 -25.77
N PRO A 192 52.39 -18.45 -27.04
CA PRO A 192 53.21 -17.31 -27.38
C PRO A 192 52.59 -16.04 -26.78
N VAL A 193 53.41 -15.26 -26.08
CA VAL A 193 53.01 -14.00 -25.44
C VAL A 193 53.97 -12.89 -25.81
N ASP A 194 53.44 -11.67 -25.90
CA ASP A 194 54.21 -10.44 -26.06
C ASP A 194 54.92 -10.06 -24.74
N ASN A 195 55.82 -9.07 -24.81
CA ASN A 195 56.55 -8.51 -23.66
C ASN A 195 55.61 -8.01 -22.54
N LEU A 196 54.37 -7.67 -22.87
CA LEU A 196 53.32 -7.27 -21.93
C LEU A 196 52.51 -8.45 -21.35
N GLY A 197 52.87 -9.70 -21.67
CA GLY A 197 52.19 -10.91 -21.21
C GLY A 197 50.85 -11.17 -21.89
N LYS A 198 50.56 -10.50 -23.01
CA LYS A 198 49.35 -10.72 -23.83
C LYS A 198 49.57 -11.83 -24.84
N ILE A 199 48.56 -12.65 -25.09
CA ILE A 199 48.63 -13.75 -26.08
C ILE A 199 48.79 -13.16 -27.47
N LEU A 200 49.80 -13.61 -28.21
CA LEU A 200 50.03 -13.24 -29.60
C LEU A 200 49.16 -14.12 -30.50
N HIS A 201 48.17 -13.53 -31.14
CA HIS A 201 47.31 -14.23 -32.09
C HIS A 201 47.81 -14.04 -33.54
N PRO A 202 47.59 -15.03 -34.44
CA PRO A 202 46.94 -16.32 -34.20
C PRO A 202 47.88 -17.33 -33.50
N VAL A 203 47.29 -18.18 -32.63
CA VAL A 203 48.01 -19.29 -31.98
C VAL A 203 47.55 -20.59 -32.62
N ASN A 204 48.49 -21.41 -33.11
CA ASN A 204 48.17 -22.75 -33.60
C ASN A 204 47.99 -23.71 -32.41
N THR A 205 46.80 -23.70 -31.83
CA THR A 205 46.49 -24.52 -30.65
C THR A 205 46.37 -26.00 -30.97
N ASP A 206 46.09 -26.38 -32.22
CA ASP A 206 45.98 -27.79 -32.63
C ASP A 206 47.34 -28.48 -32.54
N GLU A 207 48.39 -27.85 -33.09
CA GLU A 207 49.76 -28.38 -33.02
C GLU A 207 50.26 -28.53 -31.59
N ILE A 208 50.02 -27.52 -30.74
CA ILE A 208 50.42 -27.54 -29.33
C ILE A 208 49.74 -28.70 -28.59
N VAL A 209 48.46 -28.95 -28.90
CA VAL A 209 47.70 -30.04 -28.29
C VAL A 209 48.21 -31.39 -28.79
N LEU A 210 48.44 -31.55 -30.09
CA LEU A 210 48.99 -32.78 -30.68
C LEU A 210 50.37 -33.12 -30.11
N ASP A 211 51.22 -32.10 -29.92
CA ASP A 211 52.52 -32.25 -29.28
C ASP A 211 52.38 -32.77 -27.84
N ILE A 212 51.45 -32.20 -27.07
CA ILE A 212 51.17 -32.65 -25.70
C ILE A 212 50.61 -34.08 -25.68
N THR A 213 49.65 -34.41 -26.53
CA THR A 213 49.01 -35.73 -26.53
C THR A 213 49.96 -36.84 -26.98
N ARG A 214 50.78 -36.59 -28.01
CA ARG A 214 51.77 -37.56 -28.48
C ARG A 214 52.95 -37.69 -27.53
N ASN A 215 53.57 -36.59 -27.14
CA ASN A 215 54.84 -36.64 -26.41
C ASN A 215 54.67 -36.87 -24.91
N LYS A 216 53.60 -36.37 -24.30
CA LYS A 216 53.40 -36.48 -22.84
C LYS A 216 52.41 -37.56 -22.44
N LEU A 217 51.36 -37.77 -23.24
CA LEU A 217 50.29 -38.72 -22.91
C LEU A 217 50.40 -40.03 -23.69
N ASN A 218 51.26 -40.09 -24.72
CA ASN A 218 51.40 -41.25 -25.60
C ASN A 218 50.09 -41.67 -26.27
N ILE A 219 49.23 -40.69 -26.59
CA ILE A 219 47.96 -40.88 -27.30
C ILE A 219 48.14 -40.39 -28.72
N ASN A 220 47.90 -41.27 -29.70
CA ASN A 220 47.97 -40.91 -31.10
C ASN A 220 46.61 -40.37 -31.55
N ILE A 221 46.49 -39.05 -31.56
CA ILE A 221 45.34 -38.31 -32.09
C ILE A 221 45.74 -37.72 -33.44
N ASP A 222 44.84 -37.78 -34.41
CA ASP A 222 45.01 -37.15 -35.70
C ASP A 222 44.40 -35.75 -35.73
N LEU A 223 44.94 -34.86 -36.56
CA LEU A 223 44.47 -33.47 -36.65
C LEU A 223 43.00 -33.39 -37.11
N ASN A 224 42.53 -34.39 -37.87
CA ASN A 224 41.13 -34.49 -38.33
C ASN A 224 40.14 -34.83 -37.21
N GLU A 225 40.62 -35.39 -36.09
CA GLU A 225 39.80 -35.68 -34.91
C GLU A 225 39.62 -34.44 -34.03
N ILE A 226 40.39 -33.38 -34.27
CA ILE A 226 40.25 -32.10 -33.58
C ILE A 226 39.30 -31.20 -34.37
N GLY A 227 38.11 -30.98 -33.83
CA GLY A 227 37.11 -30.11 -34.49
C GLY A 227 37.36 -28.64 -34.28
N ARG A 228 37.75 -28.26 -33.06
CA ARG A 228 38.04 -26.87 -32.70
C ARG A 228 38.94 -26.83 -31.48
N SER A 229 40.05 -26.10 -31.55
CA SER A 229 40.82 -25.72 -30.38
C SER A 229 40.94 -24.20 -30.27
N HIS A 230 41.02 -23.69 -29.05
CA HIS A 230 41.32 -22.27 -28.81
C HIS A 230 41.78 -22.04 -27.37
N VAL A 231 42.56 -20.96 -27.20
CA VAL A 231 42.97 -20.48 -25.88
C VAL A 231 41.79 -19.84 -25.16
N ILE A 232 41.62 -20.15 -23.87
CA ILE A 232 40.59 -19.58 -23.01
C ILE A 232 41.23 -18.82 -21.85
N GLY A 233 40.69 -17.63 -21.59
CA GLY A 233 41.12 -16.77 -20.49
C GLY A 233 42.40 -16.00 -20.80
N LYS A 234 43.02 -15.47 -19.74
CA LYS A 234 44.25 -14.66 -19.83
C LYS A 234 45.46 -15.54 -19.58
N ALA A 235 46.54 -15.32 -20.35
CA ALA A 235 47.81 -15.97 -20.07
C ALA A 235 48.40 -15.47 -18.74
N ARG A 236 48.97 -16.40 -17.97
CA ARG A 236 49.71 -16.13 -16.73
C ARG A 236 51.12 -16.71 -16.92
N LYS A 237 52.14 -15.86 -16.90
CA LYS A 237 53.54 -16.27 -17.10
C LYS A 237 53.77 -17.07 -18.40
N GLY A 238 53.17 -16.61 -19.51
CA GLY A 238 53.30 -17.28 -20.81
C GLY A 238 52.52 -18.60 -20.93
N ARG A 239 51.61 -18.90 -20.00
CA ARG A 239 50.80 -20.12 -20.02
C ARG A 239 49.33 -19.82 -19.90
N SER A 240 48.50 -20.60 -20.57
CA SER A 240 47.04 -20.41 -20.59
C SER A 240 46.30 -21.74 -20.54
N LEU A 241 44.97 -21.66 -20.51
CA LEU A 241 44.11 -22.82 -20.73
C LEU A 241 43.80 -22.93 -22.22
N VAL A 242 43.80 -24.15 -22.74
CA VAL A 242 43.34 -24.45 -24.10
C VAL A 242 42.16 -25.40 -23.99
N ILE A 243 41.07 -25.08 -24.68
CA ILE A 243 39.94 -26.02 -24.84
C ILE A 243 40.02 -26.62 -26.23
N VAL A 244 39.83 -27.93 -26.29
CA VAL A 244 39.83 -28.72 -27.51
C VAL A 244 38.54 -29.50 -27.57
N ARG A 245 37.81 -29.40 -28.68
CA ARG A 245 36.64 -30.24 -28.98
C ARG A 245 37.07 -31.35 -29.92
N VAL A 246 36.87 -32.59 -29.48
CA VAL A 246 37.16 -33.80 -30.25
C VAL A 246 35.91 -34.17 -31.05
N ILE A 247 36.09 -34.43 -32.33
CA ILE A 247 35.09 -35.01 -33.23
C ILE A 247 35.41 -36.50 -33.27
N SER A 248 34.57 -37.28 -32.60
CA SER A 248 34.59 -38.74 -32.70
C SER A 248 33.63 -39.21 -33.78
#